data_AF-A0A0Q9LIF8-F1
#
_entry.id   AF-A0A0Q9LIF8-F1
#
_cell.length_a   1.000
_cell.length_b   1.000
_cell.length_c   1.000
_cell.angle_alpha   90.00
_cell.angle_beta   90.00
_cell.angle_gamma   90.00
#
_symmetry.space_group_name_H-M   'P 1'
#
loop_
_entity.id
_entity.type
_entity.pdbx_description
1 polymer ?
#
loop_
_entity_poly.entity_id
_entity_poly.type
_entity_poly.pdbx_seq_one_letter_code
_entity_poly.pdbx_strand_id
1 'polypeptide(L)' 'MAHVLAGFMDMTDRLRFIFGPATQGDPTLPVVHMHDDYEHASEDDLAQFEVETDSEGHHYAVRKSDLK' A
#
# COMPACT_ATOMS: atom_id res chain seq x y z
N MET A 1 2.26 -29.84 -8.84
CA MET A 1 2.39 -28.46 -8.31
C MET A 1 3.48 -28.36 -7.23
N ALA A 2 3.43 -29.14 -6.14
CA ALA A 2 4.43 -29.08 -5.06
C ALA A 2 5.90 -29.29 -5.51
N HIS A 3 6.16 -30.24 -6.41
CA HIS A 3 7.52 -30.50 -6.92
C HIS A 3 8.11 -29.37 -7.76
N VAL A 4 7.26 -28.59 -8.45
CA VAL A 4 7.70 -27.46 -9.27
C VAL A 4 8.11 -26.28 -8.38
N LEU A 5 7.35 -26.03 -7.31
CA LEU A 5 7.69 -25.04 -6.29
C LEU A 5 8.98 -25.40 -5.55
N ALA A 6 9.16 -26.68 -5.21
CA ALA A 6 10.38 -27.16 -4.56
C ALA A 6 11.63 -26.96 -5.44
N GLY A 7 11.54 -27.25 -6.74
CA GLY A 7 12.65 -27.03 -7.67
C GLY A 7 13.00 -25.55 -7.86
N PHE A 8 11.99 -24.68 -7.92
CA PHE A 8 12.20 -23.23 -8.00
C PHE A 8 12.87 -22.67 -6.73
N MET A 9 12.45 -23.13 -5.54
CA MET A 9 13.07 -22.74 -4.27
C MET A 9 14.52 -23.21 -4.16
N ASP A 10 14.86 -24.43 -4.61
CA ASP A 10 16.24 -24.93 -4.61
C ASP A 10 17.15 -24.12 -5.55
N MET A 11 16.68 -23.77 -6.75
CA MET A 11 17.45 -22.94 -7.68
C MET A 11 17.72 -21.55 -7.11
N THR A 12 16.72 -20.91 -6.52
CA THR A 12 16.86 -19.57 -5.93
C THR A 12 17.78 -19.58 -4.71
N ASP A 13 17.76 -20.65 -3.89
CA ASP A 13 18.68 -20.82 -2.77
C ASP A 13 20.15 -20.94 -3.23
N ARG A 14 20.41 -21.58 -4.38
CA ARG A 14 21.76 -21.66 -4.93
C ARG A 14 22.28 -20.31 -5.44
N LEU A 15 21.41 -19.48 -6.01
CA LEU A 15 21.79 -18.16 -6.52
C LEU A 15 22.29 -17.22 -5.41
N ARG A 16 21.86 -17.43 -4.14
CA ARG A 16 22.33 -16.65 -2.98
C ARG A 16 23.85 -16.75 -2.74
N PHE A 17 24.49 -17.84 -3.17
CA PHE A 17 25.93 -18.00 -3.00
C PHE A 17 26.75 -17.19 -4.01
N ILE A 18 26.13 -16.78 -5.12
CA ILE A 18 26.76 -15.97 -6.17
C ILE A 18 26.42 -14.49 -5.96
N PHE A 19 25.15 -14.18 -5.69
CA PHE A 19 24.65 -12.81 -5.56
C PHE A 19 24.59 -12.30 -4.12
N GLY A 20 24.90 -13.15 -3.14
CA GLY A 20 24.70 -12.85 -1.73
C GLY A 20 23.26 -13.11 -1.27
N PRO A 21 22.99 -13.01 0.05
CA PRO A 21 21.64 -13.11 0.57
C PRO A 21 20.77 -11.99 -0.02
N ALA A 22 19.48 -12.27 -0.19
CA ALA A 22 18.52 -11.23 -0.55
C ALA A 22 18.64 -10.07 0.45
N THR A 23 18.64 -8.83 -0.06
CA THR A 23 18.59 -7.65 0.80
C THR A 23 17.26 -7.68 1.54
N GLN A 24 17.28 -8.12 2.79
CA GLN A 24 16.15 -8.00 3.70
C GLN A 24 16.24 -6.60 4.29
N GLY A 25 15.24 -5.76 4.02
CA GLY A 25 15.11 -4.48 4.72
C GLY A 25 15.04 -4.73 6.22
N ASP A 26 15.57 -3.79 7.01
CA ASP A 26 15.53 -3.90 8.47
C ASP A 26 14.06 -3.88 8.94
N PRO A 27 13.56 -4.97 9.56
CA PRO A 27 12.16 -5.07 9.98
C PRO A 27 11.81 -4.13 11.15
N THR A 28 12.82 -3.52 11.78
CA THR A 28 12.67 -2.55 12.86
C THR A 28 12.64 -1.11 12.36
N LEU A 29 13.00 -0.87 11.08
CA LEU A 29 12.89 0.45 10.50
C LEU A 29 11.43 0.75 10.13
N PRO A 30 10.97 2.00 10.34
CA PRO A 30 9.64 2.41 9.92
C PRO A 30 9.51 2.32 8.40
N VAL A 31 8.36 1.84 7.93
CA VAL A 31 8.01 1.90 6.52
C VAL A 31 7.81 3.36 6.14
N VAL A 32 8.74 3.91 5.35
CA VAL A 32 8.62 5.25 4.80
C VAL A 32 7.84 5.16 3.50
N HIS A 33 6.59 5.60 3.52
CA HIS A 33 5.82 5.81 2.30
C HIS A 33 6.37 7.04 1.60
N MET A 34 7.04 6.84 0.47
CA MET A 34 7.44 7.96 -0.39
C MET A 34 6.22 8.39 -1.18
N HIS A 35 5.55 9.43 -0.68
CA HIS A 35 4.43 10.03 -1.39
C HIS A 35 4.91 10.65 -2.70
N ASP A 36 4.26 10.30 -3.80
CA ASP A 36 4.47 10.95 -5.09
C ASP A 36 3.52 12.15 -5.25
N ASP A 37 3.71 12.93 -6.31
CA ASP A 37 2.91 14.12 -6.58
C ASP A 37 1.40 13.79 -6.76
N TYR A 38 1.08 12.56 -7.19
CA TYR A 38 -0.30 12.12 -7.37
C TYR A 38 -0.98 11.78 -6.05
N GLU A 39 -0.25 11.17 -5.12
CA GLU A 39 -0.75 10.91 -3.77
C GLU A 39 -1.07 12.22 -3.05
N HIS A 40 -0.20 13.23 -3.15
CA HIS A 40 -0.46 14.53 -2.53
C HIS A 40 -1.67 15.25 -3.15
N ALA A 41 -1.78 15.23 -4.48
CA ALA A 41 -2.93 15.82 -5.17
C ALA A 41 -4.26 15.12 -4.80
N SER A 42 -4.21 13.81 -4.57
CA SER A 42 -5.37 13.05 -4.10
C SER A 42 -5.78 13.44 -2.67
N GLU A 43 -4.82 13.63 -1.77
CA GLU A 43 -5.09 14.08 -0.39
C GLU A 43 -5.74 15.46 -0.38
N ASP A 44 -5.25 16.39 -1.20
CA ASP A 44 -5.79 17.75 -1.31
C ASP A 44 -7.24 17.76 -1.83
N ASP A 45 -7.56 16.92 -2.83
CA ASP A 45 -8.93 16.77 -3.34
C ASP A 45 -9.85 16.14 -2.29
N LEU A 46 -9.39 15.11 -1.58
CA LEU A 46 -10.14 14.44 -0.51
C LEU A 46 -10.42 15.36 0.68
N ALA A 47 -9.52 16.30 1.00
CA ALA A 47 -9.71 17.27 2.08
C ALA A 47 -10.93 18.20 1.88
N GLN A 48 -11.47 18.27 0.67
CA GLN A 48 -12.66 19.05 0.33
C GLN A 48 -13.98 18.32 0.63
N PHE A 49 -13.94 17.06 1.04
CA PHE A 49 -15.12 16.28 1.39
C PHE A 49 -15.37 16.25 2.91
N GLU A 50 -16.63 16.11 3.28
CA GLU A 50 -17.13 15.86 4.62
C GLU A 50 -17.96 14.58 4.61
N VAL A 51 -17.89 13.78 5.67
CA VAL A 51 -18.64 12.52 5.76
C VAL A 51 -19.93 12.78 6.52
N GLU A 52 -21.07 12.63 5.83
CA GLU A 52 -22.38 12.70 6.44
C GLU A 52 -22.95 11.30 6.70
N THR A 53 -23.72 11.19 7.78
CA THR A 53 -24.43 9.96 8.14
C THR A 53 -25.94 10.22 8.11
N ASP A 54 -26.66 9.42 7.33
CA ASP A 54 -28.12 9.51 7.28
C ASP A 54 -28.78 8.87 8.51
N SER A 55 -30.10 9.01 8.63
CA SER A 55 -30.87 8.42 9.73
C SER A 55 -30.93 6.89 9.72
N GLU A 56 -30.54 6.25 8.62
CA GLU A 56 -30.47 4.80 8.47
C GLU A 56 -29.07 4.24 8.78
N GLY A 57 -28.07 5.12 8.95
CA GLY A 57 -26.69 4.79 9.28
C GLY A 57 -25.74 4.66 8.09
N HIS A 58 -26.14 5.11 6.89
CA HIS A 58 -25.26 5.10 5.72
C HIS A 58 -24.32 6.31 5.72
N HIS A 59 -23.07 6.11 5.27
CA HIS A 59 -22.03 7.14 5.23
C HIS A 59 -21.76 7.57 3.78
N TYR A 60 -21.83 8.88 3.52
CA TYR A 60 -21.57 9.45 2.21
C TYR A 60 -20.57 10.60 2.31
N ALA A 61 -19.69 10.71 1.31
CA ALA A 61 -18.81 11.85 1.17
C ALA A 61 -19.54 12.96 0.41
N VAL A 62 -19.72 14.11 1.03
CA VAL A 62 -20.34 15.31 0.45
C VAL A 62 -19.26 16.38 0.29
N ARG A 63 -19.23 17.09 -0.84
CA ARG A 63 -18.28 18.20 -1.02
C ARG A 63 -18.71 19.36 -0.14
N LYS A 64 -17.75 19.99 0.54
CA LYS A 64 -17.99 21.17 1.39
C LYS A 64 -18.64 22.33 0.63
N SER A 65 -18.44 22.45 -0.68
CA SER A 65 -19.09 23.46 -1.54
C SER A 65 -20.61 23.30 -1.64
N ASP A 66 -21.10 22.08 -1.44
CA ASP A 66 -22.49 21.72 -1.65
C ASP A 66 -23.31 21.85 -0.34
N LEU A 67 -22.61 21.97 0.79
CA LEU A 67 -23.13 22.31 2.11
C LEU A 67 -23.26 23.84 2.21
N LYS A 68 -24.44 24.38 1.89
CA LYS A 68 -24.76 25.81 2.01
C LYS A 68 -25.54 26.13 3.28
#